data_AF-A0A7S2AM33-F1
#
_entry.id   AF-A0A7S2AM33-F1
#
_cell.length_a   1.000
_cell.length_b   1.000
_cell.length_c   1.000
_cell.angle_alpha   90.00
_cell.angle_beta   90.00
_cell.angle_gamma   90.00
#
_symmetry.space_group_name_H-M   'P 1'
#
loop_
_entity.id
_entity.type
_entity.pdbx_description
1 polymer ?
#
loop_
_entity_poly.entity_id
_entity_poly.type
_entity_poly.pdbx_seq_one_letter_code
_entity_poly.pdbx_strand_id
1 'polypeptide(L)'
;VKVFKQNIDVTVEYIVDGQPIVVGFSLVELPEAPMRPRLADDRLLYFTTDYRDLGEHNQFKDELPGESVDRKVSTIWRYNIQNKSIRIHIDPTVPKRWRKWFRRGVEAWNQAFGLIGRPDAVRAVLPEDKDWPKDYDVSDARFSTISWTIT
;
A
#
# COMPACT_ATOMS: atom_id res chain seq x y z
N VAL A 1 -11.50 14.74 12.04
CA VAL A 1 -10.11 14.65 11.51
C VAL A 1 -9.31 13.78 12.45
N LYS A 2 -8.71 12.70 11.97
CA LYS A 2 -7.71 11.92 12.69
C LYS A 2 -6.33 12.29 12.17
N VAL A 3 -5.38 12.48 13.07
CA VAL A 3 -4.00 12.87 12.73
C VAL A 3 -3.06 11.81 13.25
N PHE A 4 -2.21 11.30 12.36
CA PHE A 4 -1.16 10.34 12.66
C PHE A 4 0.19 10.94 12.29
N LYS A 5 1.26 10.20 12.60
CA LYS A 5 2.62 10.66 12.32
C LYS A 5 2.89 10.88 10.83
N GLN A 6 2.33 10.04 9.97
CA GLN A 6 2.61 10.03 8.52
C GLN A 6 1.37 10.27 7.66
N ASN A 7 0.19 10.37 8.25
CA ASN A 7 -1.04 10.57 7.49
C ASN A 7 -2.10 11.32 8.28
N ILE A 8 -3.04 11.92 7.56
CA ILE A 8 -4.20 12.62 8.10
C ILE A 8 -5.43 12.09 7.39
N ASP A 9 -6.43 11.72 8.19
CA ASP A 9 -7.74 11.32 7.69
C ASP A 9 -8.77 12.41 8.02
N VAL A 10 -9.39 12.95 6.98
CA VAL A 10 -10.41 14.00 7.05
C VAL A 10 -11.73 13.43 6.55
N THR A 11 -12.73 13.39 7.42
CA THR A 11 -14.10 13.04 7.03
C THR A 11 -14.92 14.31 7.05
N VAL A 12 -15.60 14.60 5.93
CA VAL A 12 -16.50 15.74 5.77
C VAL A 12 -17.89 15.23 5.47
N GLU A 13 -18.88 15.79 6.17
CA GLU A 13 -20.29 15.52 5.93
C GLU A 13 -20.91 16.73 5.23
N TYR A 14 -21.56 16.48 4.11
CA TYR A 14 -22.29 17.47 3.32
C TYR A 14 -23.77 17.09 3.30
N ILE A 15 -24.66 18.07 3.26
CA ILE A 15 -26.08 17.83 2.99
C ILE A 15 -26.32 18.19 1.53
N VAL A 16 -26.71 17.20 0.72
CA VAL A 16 -27.10 17.38 -0.68
C VAL A 16 -28.55 16.93 -0.80
N ASP A 17 -29.43 17.83 -1.24
CA ASP A 17 -30.88 17.58 -1.38
C ASP A 17 -31.55 17.04 -0.11
N GLY A 18 -31.11 17.50 1.06
CA GLY A 18 -31.64 17.08 2.36
C GLY A 18 -31.15 15.72 2.84
N GLN A 19 -30.25 15.06 2.10
CA GLN A 19 -29.59 13.81 2.52
C GLN A 19 -28.13 14.05 2.93
N PRO A 20 -27.68 13.47 4.05
CA PRO A 20 -26.28 13.53 4.45
C PRO A 20 -25.42 12.62 3.56
N ILE A 21 -24.38 13.18 2.96
CA ILE A 21 -23.32 12.49 2.22
C ILE A 21 -22.02 12.65 3.01
N VAL A 22 -21.37 11.53 3.33
CA VAL A 22 -20.10 11.51 4.04
C VAL A 22 -18.98 11.17 3.07
N VAL A 23 -17.97 12.04 2.98
CA VAL A 23 -16.77 11.85 2.16
C VAL A 23 -15.55 11.75 3.06
N GLY A 24 -14.77 10.68 2.89
CA GLY A 24 -13.50 10.47 3.57
C GLY A 24 -12.31 10.74 2.65
N PHE A 25 -11.41 11.59 3.09
CA PHE A 25 -10.10 11.83 2.47
C PHE A 25 -9.01 11.27 3.38
N SER A 26 -8.07 10.52 2.80
CA SER A 26 -6.86 10.06 3.49
C SER A 26 -5.64 10.60 2.75
N LEU A 27 -4.81 11.38 3.43
CA LEU A 27 -3.62 12.00 2.87
C LEU A 27 -2.39 11.43 3.60
N VAL A 28 -1.43 10.91 2.84
CA VAL A 28 -0.19 10.33 3.37
C VAL A 28 0.99 11.21 2.97
N GLU A 29 1.87 11.48 3.91
CA GLU A 29 3.12 12.21 3.70
C GLU A 29 4.05 11.40 2.79
N LEU A 30 4.55 12.04 1.73
CA LEU A 30 5.50 11.42 0.80
C LEU A 30 6.90 11.39 1.42
N PRO A 31 7.72 10.37 1.11
CA PRO A 31 9.11 10.34 1.58
C PRO A 31 9.93 11.49 0.99
N GLU A 32 10.85 12.06 1.78
CA GLU A 32 11.74 13.16 1.35
C GLU A 32 12.54 12.82 0.08
N ALA A 33 13.06 11.59 0.02
CA ALA A 33 13.72 11.06 -1.16
C ALA A 33 12.66 10.37 -2.05
N PRO A 34 12.39 10.87 -3.27
CA PRO A 34 11.45 10.24 -4.17
C PRO A 34 11.87 8.80 -4.45
N MET A 35 10.92 7.90 -4.28
CA MET A 35 11.10 6.51 -4.64
C MET A 35 11.33 6.40 -6.15
N ARG A 36 12.31 5.60 -6.57
CA ARG A 36 12.56 5.35 -7.99
C ARG A 36 11.41 4.54 -8.59
N PRO A 37 10.70 5.05 -9.62
CA PRO A 37 9.68 4.28 -10.31
C PRO A 37 10.32 3.08 -11.00
N ARG A 38 9.62 1.94 -11.03
CA ARG A 38 10.00 0.75 -11.80
C ARG A 38 8.92 0.44 -12.82
N LEU A 39 9.33 0.16 -14.05
CA LEU A 39 8.43 -0.31 -15.09
C LEU A 39 7.67 -1.55 -14.62
N ALA A 40 6.38 -1.59 -14.93
CA ALA A 40 5.53 -2.75 -14.73
C ALA A 40 6.06 -3.93 -15.54
N ASP A 41 5.89 -5.13 -15.00
CA ASP A 41 6.24 -6.39 -15.64
C ASP A 41 4.96 -7.21 -15.73
N ASP A 42 4.48 -7.45 -16.95
CA ASP A 42 3.19 -8.10 -17.21
C ASP A 42 3.09 -9.53 -16.66
N ARG A 43 4.22 -10.15 -16.28
CA ARG A 43 4.24 -11.48 -15.64
C ARG A 43 3.76 -11.46 -14.19
N LEU A 44 3.66 -10.28 -13.59
CA LEU A 44 3.31 -10.09 -12.19
C LEU A 44 2.09 -9.19 -12.10
N LEU A 45 1.02 -9.70 -11.48
CA LEU A 45 -0.18 -8.90 -11.25
C LEU A 45 0.11 -7.85 -10.18
N TYR A 46 0.26 -6.59 -10.60
CA TYR A 46 0.36 -5.43 -9.73
C TYR A 46 -0.70 -4.41 -10.12
N PHE A 47 -1.11 -3.58 -9.15
CA PHE A 47 -1.79 -2.34 -9.47
C PHE A 47 -0.77 -1.40 -10.09
N THR A 48 -0.95 -1.08 -11.37
CA THR A 48 -0.10 -0.14 -12.10
C THR A 48 -0.70 1.25 -12.02
N THR A 49 0.15 2.25 -11.83
CA THR A 49 -0.23 3.63 -12.12
C THR A 49 0.19 3.93 -13.55
N ASP A 50 -0.78 4.30 -14.37
CA ASP A 50 -0.55 4.70 -15.74
C ASP A 50 -0.38 6.22 -15.80
N TYR A 51 0.78 6.67 -16.27
CA TYR A 51 1.02 8.07 -16.55
C TYR A 51 1.12 8.28 -18.06
N ARG A 52 0.53 9.37 -18.54
CA ARG A 52 0.68 9.85 -19.90
C ARG A 52 1.38 11.19 -19.85
N ASP A 53 2.58 11.24 -20.42
CA ASP A 53 3.37 12.46 -20.49
C ASP A 53 2.92 13.31 -21.67
N LEU A 54 2.22 14.39 -21.37
CA LEU A 54 1.70 15.34 -22.37
C LEU A 54 2.67 16.51 -22.63
N GLY A 55 3.88 16.48 -22.06
CA GLY A 55 4.86 17.56 -22.20
C GLY A 55 5.64 17.47 -23.52
N GLU A 56 5.86 18.60 -24.17
CA GLU A 56 6.76 18.70 -25.32
C GLU A 56 8.22 18.66 -24.81
N HIS A 57 8.82 17.47 -24.82
CA HIS A 57 10.19 17.27 -24.40
C HIS A 57 11.07 17.60 -25.58
N ASN A 58 11.81 18.71 -25.54
CA ASN A 58 12.76 19.09 -26.59
C ASN A 58 13.72 17.92 -26.88
N GLN A 59 13.42 17.16 -27.93
CA GLN A 59 14.22 16.07 -28.42
C GLN A 59 14.88 16.52 -29.73
N PHE A 60 16.12 16.05 -29.89
CA PHE A 60 17.01 16.41 -30.98
C PHE A 60 16.33 16.29 -32.35
N LYS A 61 16.77 17.12 -33.30
CA LYS A 61 16.17 17.37 -34.64
C LYS A 61 15.94 16.14 -35.55
N ASP A 62 16.26 14.93 -35.11
CA ASP A 62 16.33 13.73 -35.94
C ASP A 62 15.32 12.62 -35.57
N GLU A 63 14.41 12.83 -34.62
CA GLU A 63 13.36 11.84 -34.27
C GLU A 63 12.04 12.11 -35.04
N LEU A 64 11.41 11.05 -35.55
CA LEU A 64 10.16 11.14 -36.31
C LEU A 64 9.00 11.60 -35.40
N PRO A 65 8.01 12.38 -35.90
CA PRO A 65 6.91 12.92 -35.08
C PRO A 65 6.05 11.91 -34.30
N GLY A 66 6.14 10.62 -34.63
CA GLY A 66 5.44 9.53 -33.94
C GLY A 66 6.25 8.88 -32.81
N GLU A 67 7.55 9.20 -32.68
CA GLU A 67 8.41 8.70 -31.60
C GLU A 67 8.51 9.69 -30.42
N SER A 68 8.09 10.94 -30.63
CA SER A 68 8.22 12.06 -29.70
C SER A 68 7.07 12.22 -28.70
N VAL A 69 5.99 11.43 -28.79
CA VAL A 69 4.82 11.55 -27.89
C VAL A 69 4.18 10.19 -27.52
N ASP A 70 3.82 10.08 -26.23
CA ASP A 70 2.97 9.08 -25.57
C ASP A 70 3.46 7.63 -25.47
N ARG A 71 4.59 7.40 -24.79
CA ARG A 71 4.82 6.09 -24.15
C ARG A 71 4.02 6.03 -22.85
N LYS A 72 2.96 5.22 -22.83
CA LYS A 72 2.28 4.83 -21.60
C LYS A 72 3.29 4.09 -20.72
N VAL A 73 3.70 4.73 -19.63
CA VAL A 73 4.59 4.10 -18.64
C VAL A 73 3.74 3.63 -17.48
N SER A 74 3.65 2.30 -17.34
CA SER A 74 3.06 1.68 -16.17
C SER A 74 4.16 1.47 -15.13
N THR A 75 3.97 2.01 -13.92
CA THR A 75 4.94 1.88 -12.81
C THR A 75 4.37 1.02 -11.68
N ILE A 76 5.24 0.25 -11.02
CA ILE A 76 4.91 -0.54 -9.83
C ILE A 76 5.67 -0.05 -8.58
N TRP A 77 4.97 -0.07 -7.45
CA TRP A 77 5.55 0.14 -6.13
C TRP A 77 6.07 -1.19 -5.57
N ARG A 78 7.39 -1.30 -5.33
CA ARG A 78 7.98 -2.53 -4.75
C ARG A 78 8.53 -2.27 -3.35
N TYR A 79 8.08 -3.08 -2.40
CA TYR A 79 8.65 -3.12 -1.06
C TYR A 79 10.09 -3.67 -1.09
N ASN A 80 11.04 -2.97 -0.48
CA ASN A 80 12.41 -3.47 -0.35
C ASN A 80 12.52 -4.42 0.84
N ILE A 81 12.50 -5.72 0.55
CA ILE A 81 12.58 -6.77 1.56
C ILE A 81 13.99 -6.97 2.17
N GLN A 82 15.02 -6.28 1.64
CA GLN A 82 16.39 -6.47 2.12
C GLN A 82 16.57 -6.08 3.58
N ASN A 83 15.87 -5.03 4.03
CA ASN A 83 16.16 -4.35 5.29
C ASN A 83 15.07 -4.54 6.36
N LYS A 84 13.85 -4.91 5.99
CA LYS A 84 12.72 -5.05 6.93
C LYS A 84 11.84 -6.21 6.52
N SER A 85 11.40 -6.99 7.50
CA SER A 85 10.33 -7.97 7.30
C SER A 85 9.00 -7.24 7.08
N ILE A 86 8.15 -7.83 6.24
CA ILE A 86 6.80 -7.36 5.97
C ILE A 86 5.96 -7.73 7.18
N ARG A 87 5.57 -6.73 7.97
CA ARG A 87 4.69 -6.92 9.13
C ARG A 87 3.25 -6.62 8.73
N ILE A 88 2.38 -7.61 8.92
CA ILE A 88 0.95 -7.49 8.71
C ILE A 88 0.26 -7.61 10.06
N HIS A 89 -0.48 -6.58 10.46
CA HIS A 89 -1.21 -6.51 11.73
C HIS A 89 -2.60 -7.10 11.50
N ILE A 90 -2.98 -8.07 12.31
CA ILE A 90 -4.32 -8.65 12.26
C ILE A 90 -5.17 -7.87 13.26
N ASP A 91 -6.15 -7.15 12.75
CA ASP A 91 -6.92 -6.21 13.53
C ASP A 91 -7.74 -6.92 14.64
N PRO A 92 -7.94 -6.30 15.82
CA PRO A 92 -8.81 -6.83 16.87
C PRO A 92 -10.25 -7.16 16.42
N THR A 93 -10.76 -6.53 15.36
CA THR A 93 -12.05 -6.85 14.73
C THR A 93 -12.13 -8.29 14.25
N VAL A 94 -11.01 -8.92 13.90
CA VAL A 94 -10.95 -10.34 13.53
C VAL A 94 -11.31 -11.18 14.76
N PRO A 95 -12.35 -12.04 14.71
CA PRO A 95 -12.73 -12.88 15.83
C PRO A 95 -11.55 -13.75 16.30
N LYS A 96 -11.35 -13.85 17.62
CA LYS A 96 -10.21 -14.58 18.23
C LYS A 96 -10.04 -16.00 17.69
N ARG A 97 -11.15 -16.71 17.43
CA ARG A 97 -11.15 -18.07 16.85
C ARG A 97 -10.45 -18.16 15.49
N TRP A 98 -10.45 -17.07 14.72
CA TRP A 98 -9.89 -17.03 13.37
C TRP A 98 -8.46 -16.47 13.31
N ARG A 99 -8.04 -15.65 14.28
CA ARG A 99 -6.72 -14.98 14.28
C ARG A 99 -5.55 -15.93 14.02
N LYS A 100 -5.56 -17.13 14.62
CA LYS A 100 -4.54 -18.16 14.39
C LYS A 100 -4.46 -18.59 12.92
N TRP A 101 -5.60 -18.72 12.25
CA TRP A 101 -5.67 -19.12 10.84
C TRP A 101 -5.20 -18.00 9.92
N PHE A 102 -5.57 -16.74 10.24
CA PHE A 102 -5.03 -15.57 9.54
C PHE A 102 -3.51 -15.48 9.64
N ARG A 103 -2.95 -15.67 10.85
CA ARG A 103 -1.49 -15.72 11.05
C ARG A 103 -0.85 -16.77 10.16
N ARG A 104 -1.39 -18.00 10.16
CA ARG A 104 -0.88 -19.10 9.32
C ARG A 104 -0.96 -18.78 7.83
N GLY A 105 -2.04 -18.16 7.37
CA GLY A 105 -2.20 -17.79 5.96
C GLY A 105 -1.18 -16.73 5.51
N VAL A 106 -0.94 -15.73 6.37
CA VAL A 106 0.06 -14.68 6.12
C VAL A 106 1.48 -15.27 6.11
N GLU A 107 1.82 -16.08 7.13
CA GLU A 107 3.15 -16.66 7.28
C GLU A 107 3.43 -17.80 6.29
N ALA A 108 2.41 -18.39 5.66
CA ALA A 108 2.61 -19.42 4.63
C ALA A 108 3.45 -18.92 3.44
N TRP A 109 3.42 -17.61 3.15
CA TRP A 109 4.25 -17.00 2.12
C TRP A 109 5.76 -17.13 2.38
N ASN A 110 6.17 -17.33 3.64
CA ASN A 110 7.56 -17.54 3.99
C ASN A 110 8.16 -18.79 3.33
N GLN A 111 7.34 -19.78 2.94
CA GLN A 111 7.83 -20.93 2.18
C GLN A 111 8.41 -20.49 0.82
N ALA A 112 7.72 -19.60 0.12
CA ALA A 112 8.20 -19.05 -1.15
C ALA A 112 9.42 -18.15 -0.94
N PHE A 113 9.40 -17.30 0.09
CA PHE A 113 10.53 -16.43 0.40
C PHE A 113 11.77 -17.20 0.91
N GLY A 114 11.58 -18.37 1.50
CA GLY A 114 12.66 -19.27 1.89
C GLY A 114 13.52 -19.71 0.70
N LEU A 115 12.93 -19.93 -0.48
CA LEU A 115 13.64 -20.30 -1.70
C LEU A 115 14.61 -19.22 -2.18
N ILE A 116 14.35 -17.96 -1.84
CA ILE A 116 15.23 -16.82 -2.15
C ILE A 116 16.12 -16.41 -0.96
N GLY A 117 16.24 -17.27 0.06
CA GLY A 117 17.08 -17.03 1.23
C GLY A 117 16.48 -16.09 2.28
N ARG A 118 15.16 -15.92 2.30
CA ARG A 118 14.43 -15.02 3.22
C ARG A 118 13.29 -15.76 3.96
N PRO A 119 13.58 -16.73 4.83
CA PRO A 119 12.55 -17.53 5.50
C PRO A 119 11.64 -16.74 6.46
N ASP A 120 12.07 -15.58 6.96
CA ASP A 120 11.26 -14.73 7.87
C ASP A 120 10.86 -13.40 7.20
N ALA A 121 10.58 -13.46 5.91
CA ALA A 121 10.20 -12.30 5.10
C ALA A 121 8.89 -11.65 5.55
N VAL A 122 7.91 -12.43 5.96
CA VAL A 122 6.56 -11.98 6.32
C VAL A 122 6.24 -12.42 7.75
N ARG A 123 5.68 -11.51 8.55
CA ARG A 123 5.26 -11.81 9.92
C ARG A 123 3.87 -11.24 10.18
N ALA A 124 2.98 -12.07 10.73
CA ALA A 124 1.67 -11.64 11.19
C ALA A 124 1.72 -11.29 12.68
N VAL A 125 1.42 -10.03 13.01
CA VAL A 125 1.37 -9.53 14.39
C VAL A 125 -0.06 -9.56 14.87
N LEU A 126 -0.31 -10.23 16.00
CA LEU A 126 -1.62 -10.31 16.65
C LEU A 126 -1.72 -9.34 17.83
N PRO A 127 -2.93 -8.92 18.22
CA PRO A 127 -3.16 -8.09 19.41
C PRO A 127 -2.65 -8.71 20.72
N GLU A 128 -2.54 -10.04 20.77
CA GLU A 128 -2.00 -10.78 21.90
C GLU A 128 -0.45 -10.82 21.95
N ASP A 129 0.24 -10.40 20.89
CA ASP A 129 1.69 -10.46 20.82
C ASP A 129 2.35 -9.30 21.58
N LYS A 130 3.56 -9.54 22.10
CA LYS A 130 4.33 -8.53 22.84
C LYS A 130 4.75 -7.33 21.98
N ASP A 131 4.88 -7.53 20.67
CA ASP A 131 5.25 -6.52 19.69
C ASP A 131 4.07 -5.74 19.11
N TRP A 132 2.86 -5.93 19.63
CA TRP A 132 1.70 -5.15 19.22
C TRP A 132 1.89 -3.65 19.55
N PRO A 133 1.70 -2.74 18.58
CA PRO A 133 1.84 -1.31 18.83
C PRO A 133 0.75 -0.79 19.77
N LYS A 134 1.14 0.00 20.78
CA LYS A 134 0.20 0.58 21.75
C LYS A 134 -0.70 1.67 21.14
N ASP A 135 -0.18 2.35 20.12
CA ASP A 135 -0.80 3.44 19.37
C ASP A 135 -1.42 2.95 18.05
N TYR A 136 -1.76 1.66 17.96
CA TYR A 136 -2.38 1.07 16.78
C TYR A 136 -3.75 1.70 16.49
N ASP A 137 -3.93 2.19 15.26
CA ASP A 137 -5.22 2.53 14.66
C ASP A 137 -5.23 1.97 13.22
N VAL A 138 -6.37 1.45 12.79
CA VAL A 138 -6.57 0.91 11.43
C VAL A 138 -6.37 1.97 10.34
N SER A 139 -6.63 3.23 10.67
CA SER A 139 -6.43 4.38 9.79
C SER A 139 -4.98 4.84 9.69
N ASP A 140 -4.06 4.33 10.50
CA ASP A 140 -2.67 4.77 10.49
C ASP A 140 -1.88 4.08 9.36
N ALA A 141 -1.37 4.87 8.41
CA ALA A 141 -0.64 4.38 7.24
C ALA A 141 0.66 3.64 7.58
N ARG A 142 1.18 3.77 8.81
CA ARG A 142 2.36 3.02 9.30
C ARG A 142 2.12 1.52 9.41
N PHE A 143 0.86 1.09 9.56
CA PHE A 143 0.51 -0.30 9.82
C PHE A 143 -0.23 -0.91 8.63
N SER A 144 0.38 -1.91 7.99
CA SER A 144 -0.34 -2.77 7.07
C SER A 144 -1.26 -3.69 7.87
N THR A 145 -2.56 -3.61 7.62
CA THR A 145 -3.59 -4.22 8.48
C THR A 145 -4.54 -5.11 7.68
N ILE A 146 -4.94 -6.24 8.28
CA ILE A 146 -6.09 -7.05 7.83
C ILE A 146 -7.20 -6.86 8.86
N SER A 147 -8.29 -6.21 8.45
CA SER A 147 -9.48 -6.00 9.26
C SER A 147 -10.60 -6.96 8.88
N TRP A 148 -11.52 -7.18 9.82
CA TRP A 148 -12.73 -7.97 9.58
C TRP A 148 -13.95 -7.08 9.73
N THR A 149 -14.66 -6.86 8.64
CA THR A 149 -15.92 -6.11 8.64
C THR A 149 -17.06 -7.07 8.31
N ILE A 150 -18.08 -7.10 9.17
CA ILE A 150 -19.37 -7.69 8.82
C ILE A 150 -20.22 -6.49 8.41
N THR A 151 -20.48 -6.37 7.12
CA THR A 151 -21.46 -5.43 6.58
C THR A 151 -22.82 -6.10 6.56
#